data_AF-A0A838WCD4-F1
#
_entry.id   AF-A0A838WCD4-F1
#
_cell.length_a   1.000
_cell.length_b   1.000
_cell.length_c   1.000
_cell.angle_alpha   90.00
_cell.angle_beta   90.00
_cell.angle_gamma   90.00
#
_symmetry.space_group_name_H-M   'P 1'
#
loop_
_entity.id
_entity.type
_entity.pdbx_description
1 polymer ?
#
loop_
_entity_poly.entity_id
_entity_poly.type
_entity_poly.pdbx_seq_one_letter_code
_entity_poly.pdbx_strand_id
1 'polypeptide(L)'
;MAAKRPKTTQDTRAGGATPEITPTAPENSPAAPESSPTAARSGKSEGKTTRESATTAKNAPAKRGRSGGARAAKQGDDKEADLRKELRGFAESHTHGWSHDEWTGLLGSLQERGFDTSEPDRLGLELEKERLALKLEKVTGLGPARVRSLTEQFGTLWSLRHADVEQISSAGGIPRAVAERVTEALR
;
A
#
# COMPACT_ATOMS: atom_id res chain seq x y z
N MET A 1 -25.89 -2.77 -59.19
CA MET A 1 -25.94 -1.42 -58.58
C MET A 1 -24.68 -1.23 -57.76
N ALA A 2 -23.73 -0.45 -58.28
CA ALA A 2 -22.38 -0.30 -57.71
C ALA A 2 -22.32 0.91 -56.78
N ALA A 3 -22.06 0.69 -55.49
CA ALA A 3 -21.90 1.76 -54.51
C ALA A 3 -20.45 2.28 -54.52
N LYS A 4 -20.30 3.57 -54.87
CA LYS A 4 -19.06 4.35 -54.85
C LYS A 4 -18.52 4.47 -53.42
N ARG A 5 -17.23 4.19 -53.23
CA ARG A 5 -16.48 4.48 -51.99
C ARG A 5 -15.87 5.90 -52.09
N PRO A 6 -16.00 6.77 -51.09
CA PRO A 6 -15.28 8.03 -51.06
C PRO A 6 -13.82 7.84 -50.63
N LYS A 7 -12.92 8.55 -51.33
CA LYS A 7 -11.49 8.69 -51.03
C LYS A 7 -11.34 9.72 -49.91
N THR A 8 -10.74 9.33 -48.78
CA THR A 8 -10.31 10.28 -47.73
C THR A 8 -8.84 10.59 -47.92
N THR A 9 -8.57 11.86 -48.20
CA THR A 9 -7.27 12.51 -48.39
C THR A 9 -6.46 12.50 -47.08
N GLN A 10 -5.18 12.13 -47.19
CA GLN A 10 -4.17 12.37 -46.16
C GLN A 10 -3.85 13.87 -46.11
N ASP A 11 -4.07 14.50 -44.96
CA ASP A 11 -3.54 15.83 -44.65
C ASP A 11 -2.24 15.68 -43.88
N THR A 12 -1.16 16.12 -44.51
CA THR A 12 0.19 16.20 -43.95
C THR A 12 0.32 17.55 -43.28
N ARG A 13 0.42 17.60 -41.95
CA ARG A 13 0.83 18.81 -41.24
C ARG A 13 2.17 18.64 -40.57
N ALA A 14 3.14 19.31 -41.18
CA ALA A 14 4.46 19.60 -40.68
C ALA A 14 4.43 20.51 -39.45
N GLY A 15 5.51 20.44 -38.67
CA GLY A 15 6.05 21.58 -37.94
C GLY A 15 5.58 21.73 -36.49
N GLY A 16 6.29 21.08 -35.57
CA GLY A 16 6.25 21.40 -34.14
C GLY A 16 7.67 21.50 -33.63
N ALA A 17 8.09 22.72 -33.30
CA ALA A 17 9.44 23.10 -32.90
C ALA A 17 9.98 22.30 -31.72
N THR A 18 11.24 21.88 -31.82
CA THR A 18 12.05 21.35 -30.71
C THR A 18 12.48 22.52 -29.83
N PRO A 19 12.11 22.59 -28.54
CA PRO A 19 12.77 23.50 -27.62
C PRO A 19 14.16 22.96 -27.29
N GLU A 20 15.18 23.74 -27.62
CA GLU A 20 16.57 23.58 -27.20
C GLU A 20 16.63 23.71 -25.67
N ILE A 21 16.72 22.57 -24.97
CA ILE A 21 16.85 22.53 -23.52
C ILE A 21 18.34 22.68 -23.20
N THR A 22 18.73 23.86 -22.76
CA THR A 22 20.08 24.16 -22.28
C THR A 22 20.33 23.42 -20.96
N PRO A 23 21.40 22.61 -20.81
CA PRO A 23 21.73 21.99 -19.54
C PRO A 23 22.36 23.03 -18.60
N THR A 24 21.55 23.61 -17.71
CA THR A 24 22.06 24.35 -16.54
C THR A 24 22.51 23.34 -15.50
N ALA A 25 23.83 23.17 -15.38
CA ALA A 25 24.46 22.47 -14.28
C ALA A 25 24.38 23.34 -13.00
N PRO A 26 23.84 22.84 -11.88
CA PRO A 26 24.18 23.38 -10.57
C PRO A 26 25.43 22.66 -10.04
N GLU A 27 26.57 23.28 -10.31
CA GLU A 27 27.80 23.11 -9.53
C GLU A 27 27.53 23.65 -8.12
N ASN A 28 27.32 22.76 -7.13
CA ASN A 28 27.48 23.11 -5.72
C ASN A 28 27.78 21.87 -4.86
N SER A 29 29.07 21.53 -4.80
CA SER A 29 29.70 20.99 -3.59
C SER A 29 30.34 22.18 -2.88
N PRO A 30 30.18 22.36 -1.55
CA PRO A 30 31.11 21.64 -0.67
C PRO A 30 30.58 21.31 0.75
N ALA A 31 31.44 20.57 1.46
CA ALA A 31 31.60 20.50 2.91
C ALA A 31 30.81 19.43 3.67
N ALA A 32 31.47 18.27 3.79
CA ALA A 32 31.37 17.42 4.96
C ALA A 32 31.75 18.20 6.25
N PRO A 33 31.04 17.99 7.35
CA PRO A 33 31.63 18.08 8.67
C PRO A 33 31.97 16.67 9.18
N GLU A 34 33.27 16.40 9.25
CA GLU A 34 33.83 15.38 10.14
C GLU A 34 33.46 15.73 11.59
N SER A 35 32.86 14.80 12.31
CA SER A 35 32.85 14.80 13.77
C SER A 35 32.80 13.35 14.27
N SER A 36 33.98 12.90 14.67
CA SER A 36 34.27 11.63 15.32
C SER A 36 33.77 11.64 16.80
N PRO A 37 34.07 10.62 17.62
CA PRO A 37 33.07 9.90 18.40
C PRO A 37 33.07 10.35 19.87
N THR A 38 32.00 10.03 20.61
CA THR A 38 32.08 9.98 22.08
C THR A 38 31.29 8.81 22.63
N ALA A 39 31.98 8.14 23.53
CA ALA A 39 31.69 6.87 24.13
C ALA A 39 30.54 6.91 25.15
N ALA A 40 30.16 5.69 25.51
CA ALA A 40 29.66 5.30 26.82
C ALA A 40 28.25 5.78 27.20
N ARG A 41 27.31 4.83 27.27
CA ARG A 41 26.86 4.38 28.60
C ARG A 41 26.23 2.98 28.56
N SER A 42 26.95 2.07 29.21
CA SER A 42 26.46 0.78 29.65
C SER A 42 25.32 1.00 30.67
N GLY A 43 24.14 0.50 30.35
CA GLY A 43 22.94 0.53 31.19
C GLY A 43 22.45 -0.88 31.45
N LYS A 44 23.16 -1.58 32.33
CA LYS A 44 22.79 -2.86 32.92
C LYS A 44 21.55 -2.67 33.79
N SER A 45 20.39 -3.18 33.37
CA SER A 45 19.22 -3.34 34.24
C SER A 45 18.96 -4.83 34.43
N GLU A 46 19.38 -5.28 35.60
CA GLU A 46 19.18 -6.61 36.15
C GLU A 46 17.69 -6.87 36.42
N GLY A 47 17.33 -8.14 36.26
CA GLY A 47 15.96 -8.60 36.41
C GLY A 47 15.39 -8.39 37.81
N LYS A 48 14.07 -8.31 37.86
CA LYS A 48 13.30 -8.62 39.06
C LYS A 48 12.09 -9.45 38.70
N THR A 49 12.25 -10.75 38.87
CA THR A 49 11.18 -11.70 39.10
C THR A 49 10.39 -11.29 40.35
N THR A 50 9.09 -11.09 40.23
CA THR A 50 8.16 -11.29 41.35
C THR A 50 6.90 -11.97 40.86
N ARG A 51 6.79 -13.22 41.30
CA ARG A 51 5.62 -14.09 41.35
C ARG A 51 4.73 -13.61 42.50
N GLU A 52 3.42 -13.53 42.27
CA GLU A 52 2.29 -13.52 43.24
C GLU A 52 1.10 -12.85 42.52
N SER A 53 -0.17 -13.20 42.67
CA SER A 53 -0.89 -14.24 43.39
C SER A 53 -2.30 -14.24 42.78
N ALA A 54 -2.90 -15.42 42.70
CA ALA A 54 -4.27 -15.60 42.26
C ALA A 54 -5.27 -14.83 43.15
N THR A 55 -6.27 -14.18 42.54
CA THR A 55 -7.58 -14.02 43.16
C THR A 55 -8.68 -14.30 42.14
N THR A 56 -9.36 -15.43 42.37
CA THR A 56 -10.61 -15.83 41.74
C THR A 56 -11.70 -14.88 42.20
N ALA A 57 -12.12 -13.95 41.35
CA ALA A 57 -13.35 -13.19 41.53
C ALA A 57 -14.43 -13.74 40.59
N LYS A 58 -15.26 -14.64 41.12
CA LYS A 58 -16.55 -15.03 40.53
C LYS A 58 -17.46 -13.80 40.53
N ASN A 59 -17.55 -13.10 39.40
CA ASN A 59 -18.56 -12.07 39.20
C ASN A 59 -19.57 -12.55 38.14
N ALA A 60 -20.79 -12.79 38.58
CA ALA A 60 -21.90 -13.24 37.75
C ALA A 60 -22.36 -12.10 36.83
N PRO A 61 -22.49 -12.30 35.50
CA PRO A 61 -22.98 -11.25 34.64
C PRO A 61 -24.51 -11.17 34.67
N ALA A 62 -25.02 -10.09 35.26
CA ALA A 62 -26.39 -9.64 35.10
C ALA A 62 -26.67 -9.38 33.61
N LYS A 63 -27.58 -10.18 33.03
CA LYS A 63 -28.19 -9.93 31.72
C LYS A 63 -28.95 -8.60 31.76
N ARG A 64 -28.32 -7.50 31.37
CA ARG A 64 -29.03 -6.28 30.96
C ARG A 64 -28.95 -6.15 29.44
N GLY A 65 -30.12 -6.19 28.82
CA GLY A 65 -30.30 -6.14 27.38
C GLY A 65 -29.63 -4.92 26.76
N ARG A 66 -28.76 -5.18 25.79
CA ARG A 66 -28.07 -4.19 24.97
C ARG A 66 -28.27 -4.57 23.50
N SER A 67 -29.52 -4.56 23.04
CA SER A 67 -29.93 -5.02 21.70
C SER A 67 -30.04 -3.89 20.65
N GLY A 68 -29.70 -2.64 20.99
CA GLY A 68 -29.83 -1.50 20.06
C GLY A 68 -28.57 -1.12 19.25
N GLY A 69 -27.37 -1.52 19.68
CA GLY A 69 -26.10 -1.02 19.10
C GLY A 69 -25.42 -1.91 18.07
N ALA A 70 -25.82 -3.17 17.92
CA ALA A 70 -25.09 -4.15 17.11
C ALA A 70 -25.31 -4.01 15.59
N ARG A 71 -26.36 -3.30 15.15
CA ARG A 71 -26.69 -3.18 13.72
C ARG A 71 -25.90 -2.09 12.98
N ALA A 72 -25.55 -0.99 13.65
CA ALA A 72 -24.81 0.10 13.03
C ALA A 72 -23.33 -0.24 12.82
N ALA A 73 -22.69 -0.93 13.79
CA ALA A 73 -21.29 -1.36 13.66
C ALA A 73 -21.11 -2.34 12.48
N LYS A 74 -22.02 -3.30 12.34
CA LYS A 74 -21.93 -4.31 11.28
C LYS A 74 -21.99 -3.74 9.86
N GLN A 75 -22.77 -2.67 9.64
CA GLN A 75 -22.84 -2.02 8.32
C GLN A 75 -21.54 -1.34 7.90
N GLY A 76 -20.71 -0.88 8.86
CA GLY A 76 -19.42 -0.28 8.55
C GLY A 76 -18.43 -1.32 8.03
N ASP A 77 -18.32 -2.45 8.73
CA ASP A 77 -17.42 -3.54 8.36
C ASP A 77 -17.78 -4.14 6.98
N ASP A 78 -19.07 -4.35 6.71
CA ASP A 78 -19.54 -4.89 5.43
C ASP A 78 -19.21 -3.94 4.27
N LYS A 79 -19.38 -2.61 4.46
CA LYS A 79 -19.02 -1.61 3.44
C LYS A 79 -17.51 -1.54 3.19
N GLU A 80 -16.68 -1.62 4.22
CA GLU A 80 -15.23 -1.61 4.04
C GLU A 80 -14.76 -2.85 3.28
N ALA A 81 -15.33 -4.02 3.56
CA ALA A 81 -15.04 -5.25 2.83
C ALA A 81 -15.44 -5.13 1.35
N ASP A 82 -16.61 -4.56 1.07
CA ASP A 82 -17.05 -4.31 -0.31
C ASP A 82 -16.14 -3.30 -1.02
N LEU A 83 -15.73 -2.21 -0.34
CA LEU A 83 -14.78 -1.23 -0.90
C LEU A 83 -13.45 -1.92 -1.27
N ARG A 84 -12.86 -2.68 -0.34
CA ARG A 84 -11.61 -3.40 -0.62
C ARG A 84 -11.75 -4.38 -1.78
N LYS A 85 -12.90 -5.06 -1.89
CA LYS A 85 -13.19 -5.95 -3.01
C LYS A 85 -13.20 -5.22 -4.35
N GLU A 86 -13.79 -4.03 -4.42
CA GLU A 86 -13.77 -3.19 -5.62
C GLU A 86 -12.36 -2.72 -5.97
N LEU A 87 -11.62 -2.21 -4.98
CA LEU A 87 -10.23 -1.78 -5.17
C LEU A 87 -9.34 -2.93 -5.65
N ARG A 88 -9.51 -4.12 -5.07
CA ARG A 88 -8.78 -5.33 -5.49
C ARG A 88 -9.12 -5.74 -6.92
N GLY A 89 -10.40 -5.75 -7.31
CA GLY A 89 -10.81 -6.05 -8.67
C GLY A 89 -10.26 -5.04 -9.70
N PHE A 90 -10.21 -3.76 -9.33
CA PHE A 90 -9.56 -2.75 -10.16
C PHE A 90 -8.04 -2.98 -10.26
N ALA A 91 -7.36 -3.29 -9.15
CA ALA A 91 -5.93 -3.60 -9.15
C ALA A 91 -5.58 -4.88 -9.95
N GLU A 92 -6.43 -5.90 -9.90
CA GLU A 92 -6.29 -7.14 -10.68
C GLU A 92 -6.35 -6.90 -12.20
N SER A 93 -7.20 -5.97 -12.64
CA SER A 93 -7.31 -5.59 -14.05
C SER A 93 -6.20 -4.63 -14.53
N HIS A 94 -5.53 -3.93 -13.61
CA HIS A 94 -4.53 -2.90 -13.92
C HIS A 94 -3.14 -3.23 -13.35
N THR A 95 -2.57 -4.38 -13.74
CA THR A 95 -1.27 -4.84 -13.20
C THR A 95 -0.11 -3.87 -13.46
N HIS A 96 -0.17 -3.14 -14.57
CA HIS A 96 0.86 -2.19 -15.01
C HIS A 96 0.72 -0.80 -14.38
N GLY A 97 -0.29 -0.60 -13.53
CA GLY A 97 -0.70 0.72 -13.04
C GLY A 97 -1.92 1.22 -13.81
N TRP A 98 -2.39 2.39 -13.42
CA TRP A 98 -3.58 3.04 -13.97
C TRP A 98 -3.25 4.46 -14.39
N SER A 99 -3.97 4.95 -15.40
CA SER A 99 -3.99 6.34 -15.82
C SER A 99 -4.83 7.19 -14.87
N HIS A 100 -4.72 8.51 -15.02
CA HIS A 100 -5.55 9.46 -14.28
C HIS A 100 -7.04 9.31 -14.63
N ASP A 101 -7.36 9.07 -15.91
CA ASP A 101 -8.74 8.85 -16.37
C ASP A 101 -9.35 7.57 -15.78
N GLU A 102 -8.59 6.47 -15.74
CA GLU A 102 -9.06 5.22 -15.11
C GLU A 102 -9.26 5.40 -13.60
N TRP A 103 -8.37 6.12 -12.94
CA TRP A 103 -8.49 6.45 -11.52
C TRP A 103 -9.74 7.32 -11.23
N THR A 104 -9.96 8.38 -11.99
CA THR A 104 -11.13 9.25 -11.82
C THR A 104 -12.43 8.52 -12.17
N GLY A 105 -12.40 7.62 -13.16
CA GLY A 105 -13.51 6.73 -13.49
C GLY A 105 -13.85 5.77 -12.35
N LEU A 106 -12.85 5.18 -11.71
CA LEU A 106 -13.05 4.35 -10.50
C LEU A 106 -13.73 5.17 -9.40
N LEU A 107 -13.24 6.38 -9.09
CA LEU A 107 -13.83 7.23 -8.06
C LEU A 107 -15.31 7.56 -8.36
N GLY A 108 -15.65 7.85 -9.61
CA GLY A 108 -17.04 8.03 -10.04
C GLY A 108 -17.90 6.80 -9.76
N SER A 109 -17.43 5.62 -10.14
CA SER A 109 -18.14 4.35 -9.91
C SER A 109 -18.32 4.02 -8.41
N LEU A 110 -17.32 4.35 -7.58
CA LEU A 110 -17.40 4.16 -6.12
C LEU A 110 -18.44 5.11 -5.50
N GLN A 111 -18.45 6.37 -5.93
CA GLN A 111 -19.40 7.37 -5.46
C GLN A 111 -20.84 7.00 -5.84
N GLU A 112 -21.08 6.55 -7.07
CA GLU A 112 -22.39 6.08 -7.54
C GLU A 112 -22.94 4.91 -6.69
N ARG A 113 -22.04 4.09 -6.15
CA ARG A 113 -22.36 2.97 -5.25
C ARG A 113 -22.50 3.38 -3.78
N GLY A 114 -22.32 4.65 -3.47
CA GLY A 114 -22.48 5.21 -2.13
C GLY A 114 -21.28 4.98 -1.21
N PHE A 115 -20.09 4.75 -1.77
CA PHE A 115 -18.84 4.83 -1.03
C PHE A 115 -18.42 6.29 -0.86
N ASP A 116 -17.76 6.59 0.26
CA ASP A 116 -17.20 7.91 0.52
C ASP A 116 -15.90 8.09 -0.26
N THR A 117 -15.88 9.05 -1.17
CA THR A 117 -14.74 9.39 -2.03
C THR A 117 -14.17 10.78 -1.71
N SER A 118 -14.55 11.37 -0.57
CA SER A 118 -14.07 12.69 -0.13
C SER A 118 -12.56 12.75 0.10
N GLU A 119 -11.90 11.61 0.35
CA GLU A 119 -10.45 11.48 0.56
C GLU A 119 -9.81 10.63 -0.55
N PRO A 120 -9.56 11.18 -1.75
CA PRO A 120 -9.01 10.41 -2.87
C PRO A 120 -7.59 9.88 -2.58
N ASP A 121 -6.76 10.61 -1.84
CA ASP A 121 -5.40 10.16 -1.50
C ASP A 121 -5.41 8.91 -0.62
N ARG A 122 -6.34 8.84 0.34
CA ARG A 122 -6.54 7.66 1.19
C ARG A 122 -6.97 6.45 0.35
N LEU A 123 -7.92 6.65 -0.56
CA LEU A 123 -8.36 5.58 -1.47
C LEU A 123 -7.23 5.14 -2.41
N GLY A 124 -6.40 6.07 -2.88
CA GLY A 124 -5.23 5.76 -3.70
C GLY A 124 -4.21 4.91 -2.95
N LEU A 125 -3.99 5.18 -1.66
CA LEU A 125 -3.10 4.38 -0.81
C LEU A 125 -3.67 2.98 -0.55
N GLU A 126 -4.96 2.85 -0.26
CA GLU A 126 -5.61 1.53 -0.11
C GLU A 126 -5.58 0.73 -1.43
N LEU A 127 -5.74 1.40 -2.57
CA LEU A 127 -5.59 0.75 -3.87
C LEU A 127 -4.16 0.23 -4.11
N GLU A 128 -3.14 1.02 -3.76
CA GLU A 128 -1.74 0.58 -3.82
C GLU A 128 -1.43 -0.57 -2.86
N LYS A 129 -2.08 -0.63 -1.68
CA LYS A 129 -1.98 -1.79 -0.77
C LYS A 129 -2.53 -3.07 -1.42
N GLU A 130 -3.70 -3.00 -2.05
CA GLU A 130 -4.29 -4.16 -2.73
C GLU A 130 -3.42 -4.62 -3.91
N ARG A 131 -2.90 -3.67 -4.70
CA ARG A 131 -1.93 -3.97 -5.77
C ARG A 131 -0.68 -4.66 -5.23
N LEU A 132 -0.15 -4.18 -4.10
CA LEU A 132 0.99 -4.78 -3.45
C LEU A 132 0.67 -6.20 -2.95
N ALA A 133 -0.50 -6.42 -2.34
CA ALA A 133 -0.95 -7.72 -1.89
C ALA A 133 -0.97 -8.75 -3.04
N LEU A 134 -1.57 -8.38 -4.18
CA LEU A 134 -1.66 -9.23 -5.37
C LEU A 134 -0.29 -9.64 -5.94
N LYS A 135 0.72 -8.75 -5.84
CA LYS A 135 2.10 -9.09 -6.23
C LYS A 135 2.74 -10.05 -5.23
N LEU A 136 2.57 -9.79 -3.94
CA LEU A 136 3.15 -10.59 -2.87
C LEU A 136 2.55 -12.00 -2.79
N GLU A 137 1.27 -12.17 -3.09
CA GLU A 137 0.59 -13.49 -3.15
C GLU A 137 1.22 -14.45 -4.17
N LYS A 138 1.94 -13.94 -5.18
CA LYS A 138 2.65 -14.76 -6.17
C LYS A 138 4.00 -15.27 -5.65
N VAL A 139 4.51 -14.75 -4.54
CA VAL A 139 5.80 -15.15 -3.95
C VAL A 139 5.63 -16.46 -3.19
N THR A 140 6.30 -17.50 -3.66
CA THR A 140 6.24 -18.83 -3.04
C THR A 140 6.76 -18.80 -1.61
N GLY A 141 5.96 -19.30 -0.66
CA GLY A 141 6.29 -19.35 0.78
C GLY A 141 5.85 -18.13 1.60
N LEU A 142 5.20 -17.16 0.95
CA LEU A 142 4.60 -16.01 1.61
C LEU A 142 3.11 -16.29 1.89
N GLY A 143 2.78 -16.61 3.13
CA GLY A 143 1.39 -16.85 3.55
C GLY A 143 0.58 -15.55 3.70
N PRO A 144 -0.75 -15.62 3.74
CA PRO A 144 -1.63 -14.45 3.76
C PRO A 144 -1.40 -13.54 4.98
N ALA A 145 -0.98 -14.08 6.12
CA ALA A 145 -0.63 -13.28 7.29
C ALA A 145 0.59 -12.39 7.04
N ARG A 146 1.63 -12.91 6.37
CA ARG A 146 2.86 -12.17 6.04
C ARG A 146 2.60 -11.13 4.95
N VAL A 147 1.77 -11.47 3.97
CA VAL A 147 1.31 -10.51 2.95
C VAL A 147 0.67 -9.31 3.63
N ARG A 148 -0.29 -9.55 4.55
CA ARG A 148 -0.93 -8.47 5.33
C ARG A 148 0.07 -7.66 6.14
N SER A 149 1.02 -8.31 6.82
CA SER A 149 2.05 -7.59 7.59
C SER A 149 2.89 -6.66 6.71
N LEU A 150 3.28 -7.12 5.51
CA LEU A 150 4.04 -6.30 4.56
C LEU A 150 3.20 -5.16 3.99
N THR A 151 1.94 -5.41 3.62
CA THR A 151 1.07 -4.36 3.06
C THR A 151 0.75 -3.27 4.09
N GLU A 152 0.55 -3.63 5.35
CA GLU A 152 0.31 -2.66 6.42
C GLU A 152 1.57 -1.86 6.78
N GLN A 153 2.74 -2.50 6.78
CA GLN A 153 3.99 -1.83 7.17
C GLN A 153 4.54 -0.91 6.08
N PHE A 154 4.50 -1.34 4.81
CA PHE A 154 5.09 -0.57 3.71
C PHE A 154 4.08 0.31 2.98
N GLY A 155 2.79 -0.07 2.98
CA GLY A 155 1.69 0.68 2.38
C GLY A 155 1.67 0.68 0.85
N THR A 156 2.81 0.92 0.20
CA THR A 156 2.92 1.07 -1.25
C THR A 156 3.99 0.15 -1.84
N LEU A 157 3.84 -0.16 -3.13
CA LEU A 157 4.84 -0.91 -3.87
C LEU A 157 6.19 -0.18 -3.92
N TRP A 158 6.14 1.16 -4.04
CA TRP A 158 7.34 1.99 -4.10
C TRP A 158 8.14 1.91 -2.80
N SER A 159 7.48 2.03 -1.64
CA SER A 159 8.12 1.89 -0.33
C SER A 159 8.80 0.54 -0.17
N LEU A 160 8.13 -0.54 -0.58
CA LEU A 160 8.69 -1.90 -0.44
C LEU A 160 9.88 -2.14 -1.39
N ARG A 161 9.90 -1.55 -2.60
CA ARG A 161 11.04 -1.68 -3.53
C ARG A 161 12.32 -1.01 -3.01
N HIS A 162 12.18 0.02 -2.18
CA HIS A 162 13.33 0.72 -1.57
C HIS A 162 13.71 0.14 -0.20
N ALA A 163 12.92 -0.80 0.31
CA ALA A 163 13.23 -1.47 1.56
C ALA A 163 14.38 -2.46 1.39
N ASP A 164 15.29 -2.49 2.37
CA ASP A 164 16.34 -3.49 2.40
C ASP A 164 15.82 -4.86 2.92
N VAL A 165 16.61 -5.91 2.71
CA VAL A 165 16.26 -7.28 3.12
C VAL A 165 16.06 -7.38 4.64
N GLU A 166 16.78 -6.60 5.44
CA GLU A 166 16.68 -6.63 6.91
C GLU A 166 15.38 -5.97 7.39
N GLN A 167 14.95 -4.88 6.73
CA GLN A 167 13.66 -4.22 6.96
C GLN A 167 12.50 -5.15 6.61
N ILE A 168 12.59 -5.85 5.47
CA ILE A 168 11.56 -6.83 5.05
C ILE A 168 11.54 -8.05 5.99
N SER A 169 12.71 -8.53 6.42
CA SER A 169 12.85 -9.64 7.40
C SER A 169 12.21 -9.28 8.75
N SER A 170 12.43 -8.05 9.21
CA SER A 170 11.86 -7.52 10.45
C SER A 170 10.33 -7.41 10.39
N ALA A 171 9.76 -7.22 9.21
CA ALA A 171 8.32 -7.14 9.01
C ALA A 171 7.66 -8.52 9.19
N GLY A 172 6.87 -8.69 10.26
CA GLY A 172 6.11 -9.91 10.49
C GLY A 172 6.93 -11.18 10.72
N GLY A 173 8.20 -11.04 11.12
CA GLY A 173 9.09 -12.19 11.40
C GLY A 173 9.35 -13.06 10.18
N ILE A 174 9.54 -12.45 9.01
CA ILE A 174 9.77 -13.14 7.75
C ILE A 174 11.21 -13.69 7.72
N PRO A 175 11.42 -14.99 7.43
CA PRO A 175 12.78 -15.51 7.28
C PRO A 175 13.54 -14.77 6.19
N ARG A 176 14.82 -14.47 6.42
CA ARG A 176 15.68 -13.75 5.45
C ARG A 176 15.63 -14.33 4.03
N ALA A 177 15.66 -15.66 3.89
CA ALA A 177 15.56 -16.32 2.59
C ALA A 177 14.21 -16.09 1.86
N VAL A 178 13.14 -15.73 2.57
CA VAL A 178 11.87 -15.32 1.98
C VAL A 178 11.91 -13.83 1.65
N ALA A 179 12.51 -12.99 2.52
CA ALA A 179 12.70 -11.56 2.25
C ALA A 179 13.52 -11.32 0.96
N GLU A 180 14.61 -12.07 0.76
CA GLU A 180 15.42 -12.01 -0.47
C GLU A 180 14.59 -12.37 -1.72
N ARG A 181 13.71 -13.37 -1.63
CA ARG A 181 12.76 -13.73 -2.71
C ARG A 181 11.75 -12.62 -3.00
N VAL A 182 11.28 -11.93 -1.96
CA VAL A 182 10.39 -10.76 -2.12
C VAL A 182 11.12 -9.65 -2.86
N THR A 183 12.34 -9.30 -2.47
CA THR A 183 13.14 -8.29 -3.16
C THR A 183 13.38 -8.67 -4.63
N GLU A 184 13.71 -9.93 -4.90
CA GLU A 184 13.94 -10.41 -6.27
C GLU A 184 12.66 -10.38 -7.12
N ALA A 185 11.50 -10.74 -6.55
CA ALA A 185 10.22 -10.69 -7.26
C ALA A 185 9.74 -9.26 -7.60
N LEU A 186 10.32 -8.23 -6.96
CA LEU A 186 9.94 -6.82 -7.12
C LEU A 186 10.93 -6.01 -7.97
N ARG A 187 12.05 -6.62 -8.38
CA ARG A 187 12.98 -6.03 -9.34
C ARG A 187 12.37 -6.01 -10.73
#